data_AF-A0A5A7RZ29-F1
#
_entry.id   AF-A0A5A7RZ29-F1
#
_cell.length_a   1.000
_cell.length_b   1.000
_cell.length_c   1.000
_cell.angle_alpha   90.00
_cell.angle_beta   90.00
_cell.angle_gamma   90.00
#
_symmetry.space_group_name_H-M   'P 1'
#
loop_
_entity.id
_entity.type
_entity.pdbx_description
1 polymer ?
#
loop_
_entity_poly.entity_id
_entity_poly.type
_entity_poly.pdbx_seq_one_letter_code
_entity_poly.pdbx_strand_id
1 'polypeptide(L)'
;MGRIAGRKADSIIMPSGKIIPPSSITGIPAKVMEKLGTKKLLQFQIIQKSLEEVDVLIVIDQKLRNVGPSVEMICNELKKKFEERFGGEIEVNVKEVSEIKKEADLETPPPVVTSLVRIDGK
;
A
#
# COMPACT_ATOMS: atom_id res chain seq x y z
N MET A 1 2.33 12.01 -18.44
CA MET A 1 3.45 11.32 -17.76
C MET A 1 3.38 11.65 -16.27
N GLY A 2 2.71 10.81 -15.48
CA GLY A 2 2.58 11.04 -14.03
C GLY A 2 3.85 10.64 -13.29
N ARG A 3 4.60 11.63 -12.80
CA ARG A 3 5.84 11.42 -12.03
C ARG A 3 5.46 11.18 -10.57
N ILE A 4 5.59 9.94 -10.10
CA ILE A 4 5.36 9.53 -8.71
C ILE A 4 6.43 10.23 -7.85
N ALA A 5 6.04 11.33 -7.20
CA ALA A 5 6.94 12.20 -6.46
C ALA A 5 7.03 11.73 -5.00
N GLY A 6 8.10 10.98 -4.70
CA GLY A 6 8.43 10.52 -3.35
C GLY A 6 8.28 9.01 -3.19
N ARG A 7 9.36 8.27 -3.45
CA ARG A 7 9.50 6.87 -3.06
C ARG A 7 10.59 6.80 -1.98
N LYS A 8 10.22 6.48 -0.75
CA LYS A 8 11.13 5.92 0.27
C LYS A 8 10.66 4.49 0.45
N ALA A 9 11.51 3.53 0.11
CA ALA A 9 11.07 2.18 -0.16
C ALA A 9 12.14 1.17 0.23
N ASP A 10 11.92 0.52 1.36
CA ASP A 10 12.71 -0.62 1.83
C ASP A 10 12.08 -1.94 1.37
N SER A 11 12.91 -2.97 1.17
CA SER A 11 12.43 -4.30 0.75
C SER A 11 11.72 -5.02 1.91
N ILE A 12 10.73 -5.85 1.59
CA ILE A 12 10.09 -6.74 2.58
C ILE A 12 10.88 -8.04 2.67
N ILE A 13 11.15 -8.51 3.89
CA ILE A 13 11.88 -9.77 4.14
C ILE A 13 10.86 -10.86 4.47
N MET A 14 10.80 -11.93 3.69
CA MET A 14 9.88 -13.04 3.92
C MET A 14 10.41 -14.01 5.01
N PRO A 15 9.54 -14.80 5.66
CA PRO A 15 9.97 -15.85 6.61
C PRO A 15 10.95 -16.85 5.99
N SER A 16 10.77 -17.18 4.70
CA SER A 16 11.69 -18.00 3.91
C SER A 16 13.07 -17.36 3.65
N GLY A 17 13.32 -16.13 4.11
CA GLY A 17 14.54 -15.36 3.84
C GLY A 17 14.56 -14.68 2.47
N LYS A 18 13.51 -14.85 1.66
CA LYS A 18 13.37 -14.20 0.36
C LYS A 18 13.13 -12.70 0.52
N ILE A 19 13.82 -11.90 -0.29
CA ILE A 19 13.67 -10.44 -0.29
C ILE A 19 12.71 -10.02 -1.40
N ILE A 20 11.64 -9.33 -1.03
CA ILE A 20 10.66 -8.75 -1.97
C ILE A 20 10.99 -7.28 -2.19
N PRO A 21 11.46 -6.91 -3.39
CA PRO A 21 11.84 -5.53 -3.66
C PRO A 21 10.59 -4.64 -3.74
N PRO A 22 10.69 -3.35 -3.37
CA PRO A 22 9.56 -2.44 -3.39
C PRO A 22 8.92 -2.29 -4.77
N SER A 23 9.71 -2.37 -5.84
CA SER A 23 9.23 -2.30 -7.22
C SER A 23 8.19 -3.38 -7.54
N SER A 24 8.22 -4.51 -6.84
CA SER A 24 7.27 -5.61 -7.04
C SER A 24 5.92 -5.41 -6.34
N ILE A 25 5.88 -4.58 -5.29
CA ILE A 25 4.70 -4.41 -4.42
C ILE A 25 4.05 -3.03 -4.58
N THR A 26 4.83 -2.00 -4.90
CA THR A 26 4.34 -0.61 -5.10
C THR A 26 3.36 -0.46 -6.26
N GLY A 27 3.35 -1.39 -7.22
CA GLY A 27 2.39 -1.40 -8.32
C GLY A 27 1.04 -2.04 -7.97
N ILE A 28 0.93 -2.76 -6.85
CA ILE A 28 -0.28 -3.49 -6.48
C ILE A 28 -1.47 -2.54 -6.30
N PRO A 29 -1.36 -1.44 -5.52
CA PRO A 29 -2.52 -0.58 -5.29
C PRO A 29 -3.04 0.08 -6.57
N ALA A 30 -2.13 0.51 -7.45
CA ALA A 30 -2.51 1.09 -8.74
C ALA A 30 -3.30 0.09 -9.60
N LYS A 31 -2.88 -1.18 -9.66
CA LYS A 31 -3.60 -2.23 -10.40
C LYS A 31 -4.98 -2.53 -9.80
N VAL A 32 -5.11 -2.51 -8.47
CA VAL A 32 -6.42 -2.70 -7.81
C VAL A 32 -7.35 -1.52 -8.13
N MET A 33 -6.84 -0.29 -8.07
CA MET A 33 -7.60 0.91 -8.42
C MET A 33 -8.08 0.87 -9.88
N GLU A 34 -7.21 0.47 -10.81
CA GLU A 34 -7.55 0.31 -12.23
C GLU A 34 -8.61 -0.76 -12.44
N LYS A 35 -8.45 -1.94 -11.83
CA LYS A 35 -9.42 -3.05 -11.90
C LYS A 35 -10.80 -2.64 -11.38
N LEU A 36 -10.84 -1.89 -10.28
CA LEU A 36 -12.09 -1.43 -9.66
C LEU A 36 -12.63 -0.14 -10.28
N GLY A 37 -11.97 0.42 -11.31
CA GLY A 37 -12.40 1.63 -11.99
C GLY A 37 -12.49 2.85 -11.08
N THR A 38 -11.61 2.96 -10.07
CA THR A 38 -11.68 4.01 -9.06
C THR A 38 -10.34 4.73 -8.84
N LYS A 39 -10.40 5.97 -8.37
CA LYS A 39 -9.23 6.80 -8.04
C LYS A 39 -9.24 7.28 -6.59
N LYS A 40 -9.97 6.58 -5.72
CA LYS A 40 -10.18 6.94 -4.30
C LYS A 40 -8.90 6.89 -3.45
N LEU A 41 -7.89 6.15 -3.87
CA LEU A 41 -6.67 5.99 -3.07
C LEU A 41 -5.73 7.18 -3.29
N LEU A 42 -5.56 8.02 -2.26
CA LEU A 42 -4.67 9.18 -2.27
C LEU A 42 -3.23 8.81 -1.95
N GLN A 43 -3.06 7.95 -0.95
CA GLN A 43 -1.75 7.55 -0.45
C GLN A 43 -1.86 6.14 0.12
N PHE A 44 -0.74 5.43 0.06
CA PHE A 44 -0.60 4.18 0.79
C PHE A 44 0.80 4.06 1.40
N GLN A 45 0.88 3.23 2.43
CA GLN A 45 2.12 2.84 3.08
C GLN A 45 2.07 1.37 3.42
N ILE A 46 3.15 0.65 3.14
CA ILE A 46 3.34 -0.76 3.48
C ILE A 46 4.40 -0.79 4.58
N ILE A 47 4.08 -1.42 5.70
CA ILE A 47 4.91 -1.47 6.90
C ILE A 47 5.08 -2.94 7.26
N GLN A 48 6.33 -3.40 7.28
CA GLN A 48 6.61 -4.72 7.83
C GLN A 48 6.63 -4.66 9.35
N LYS A 49 5.63 -5.24 10.03
CA LYS A 49 5.56 -5.27 11.49
C LYS A 49 6.44 -6.38 12.07
N SER A 50 6.50 -7.51 11.38
CA SER A 50 7.34 -8.66 11.70
C SER A 50 7.67 -9.45 10.42
N LEU A 51 8.39 -10.57 10.52
CA LEU A 51 8.65 -11.42 9.36
C LEU A 51 7.36 -12.02 8.77
N GLU A 52 6.31 -12.17 9.58
CA GLU A 52 5.06 -12.84 9.25
C GLU A 52 3.87 -11.88 9.12
N GLU A 53 4.05 -10.58 9.40
CA GLU A 53 2.97 -9.58 9.40
C GLU A 53 3.35 -8.31 8.64
N VAL A 54 2.46 -7.89 7.73
CA VAL A 54 2.55 -6.64 6.99
C VAL A 54 1.26 -5.84 7.11
N ASP A 55 1.41 -4.59 7.54
CA ASP A 55 0.35 -3.59 7.53
C ASP A 55 0.39 -2.78 6.23
N VAL A 56 -0.76 -2.66 5.56
CA VAL A 56 -0.96 -1.75 4.42
C VAL A 56 -1.93 -0.66 4.85
N LEU A 57 -1.38 0.52 5.13
CA LEU A 57 -2.15 1.72 5.45
C LEU A 57 -2.59 2.38 4.14
N ILE A 58 -3.86 2.75 4.07
CA ILE A 58 -4.44 3.45 2.92
C ILE A 58 -5.13 4.74 3.36
N VAL A 59 -4.98 5.78 2.53
CA VAL A 59 -5.69 7.06 2.70
C VAL A 59 -6.69 7.19 1.57
N ILE A 60 -7.97 7.29 1.94
CA ILE A 60 -9.09 7.41 1.00
C ILE A 60 -9.49 8.87 0.82
N ASP A 61 -9.70 9.28 -0.42
CA ASP A 61 -10.34 10.55 -0.77
C ASP A 61 -11.79 10.53 -0.29
N GLN A 62 -12.06 11.30 0.77
CA GLN A 62 -13.39 11.38 1.37
C GLN A 62 -14.44 11.95 0.39
N LYS A 63 -14.04 12.74 -0.61
CA LYS A 63 -14.96 13.25 -1.66
C LYS A 63 -15.45 12.13 -2.56
N LEU A 64 -14.63 11.09 -2.76
CA LEU A 64 -14.93 9.95 -3.60
C LEU A 64 -15.39 8.73 -2.79
N ARG A 65 -15.42 8.78 -1.44
CA ARG A 65 -15.77 7.64 -0.57
C ARG A 65 -17.03 6.91 -1.04
N ASN A 66 -18.09 7.66 -1.33
CA ASN A 66 -19.41 7.13 -1.68
C ASN A 66 -19.63 6.97 -3.22
N VAL A 67 -18.58 7.10 -4.04
CA VAL A 67 -18.69 7.06 -5.51
C VAL A 67 -18.04 5.80 -6.09
N GLY A 68 -18.81 4.83 -6.60
CA GLY A 68 -18.24 3.58 -7.12
C GLY A 68 -17.95 2.54 -6.02
N PRO A 69 -16.85 1.75 -6.08
CA PRO A 69 -16.63 0.61 -5.19
C PRO A 69 -16.50 1.01 -3.72
N SER A 70 -17.02 0.22 -2.79
CA SER A 70 -16.89 0.50 -1.35
C SER A 70 -15.42 0.45 -0.91
N VAL A 71 -15.10 1.16 0.18
CA VAL A 71 -13.75 1.10 0.76
C VAL A 71 -13.42 -0.33 1.21
N GLU A 72 -14.41 -1.05 1.75
CA GLU A 72 -14.25 -2.46 2.11
C GLU A 72 -13.86 -3.33 0.92
N MET A 73 -14.47 -3.13 -0.25
CA MET A 73 -14.11 -3.86 -1.47
C MET A 73 -12.67 -3.57 -1.90
N ILE A 74 -12.23 -2.31 -1.78
CA ILE A 74 -10.84 -1.93 -2.04
C ILE A 74 -9.89 -2.63 -1.06
N CYS A 75 -10.20 -2.61 0.24
CA CYS A 75 -9.40 -3.27 1.27
C CYS A 75 -9.27 -4.78 1.01
N ASN A 76 -10.38 -5.46 0.69
CA ASN A 76 -10.40 -6.89 0.43
C ASN A 76 -9.57 -7.25 -0.82
N GLU A 77 -9.69 -6.48 -1.90
CA GLU A 77 -8.91 -6.72 -3.12
C GLU A 77 -7.43 -6.42 -2.93
N LEU A 78 -7.07 -5.37 -2.16
CA LEU A 78 -5.69 -5.10 -1.79
C LEU A 78 -5.12 -6.26 -0.96
N LYS A 79 -5.82 -6.66 0.11
CA LYS A 79 -5.40 -7.76 0.99
C LYS A 79 -5.10 -9.00 0.17
N LYS A 80 -6.06 -9.44 -0.64
CA LYS A 80 -5.91 -10.59 -1.53
C LYS A 80 -4.67 -10.49 -2.43
N LYS A 81 -4.47 -9.34 -3.09
CA LYS A 81 -3.34 -9.16 -4.02
C LYS A 81 -1.98 -9.14 -3.34
N PHE A 82 -1.90 -8.62 -2.12
CA PHE A 82 -0.68 -8.66 -1.33
C PHE A 82 -0.40 -10.06 -0.79
N GLU A 83 -1.40 -10.77 -0.26
CA GLU A 83 -1.26 -12.16 0.19
C GLU A 83 -0.83 -13.09 -0.96
N GLU A 84 -1.45 -12.95 -2.13
CA GLU A 84 -1.02 -13.64 -3.36
C GLU A 84 0.45 -13.33 -3.69
N ARG A 85 0.89 -12.08 -3.50
CA ARG A 85 2.28 -11.68 -3.78
C ARG A 85 3.27 -12.25 -2.76
N PHE A 86 2.86 -12.39 -1.51
CA PHE A 86 3.66 -12.98 -0.43
C PHE A 86 3.54 -14.51 -0.35
N GLY A 87 2.79 -15.14 -1.26
CA GLY A 87 2.66 -16.60 -1.28
C GLY A 87 1.94 -17.18 -0.06
N GLY A 88 1.16 -16.36 0.65
CA GLY A 88 0.49 -16.76 1.90
C GLY A 88 1.41 -16.94 3.11
N GLU A 89 2.71 -16.64 2.99
CA GLU A 89 3.66 -16.72 4.12
C GLU A 89 3.54 -15.55 5.11
N ILE A 90 2.88 -14.47 4.69
CA ILE A 90 2.75 -13.23 5.45
C ILE A 90 1.27 -12.88 5.58
N GLU A 91 0.81 -12.63 6.79
CA GLU A 91 -0.49 -12.06 7.08
C GLU A 91 -0.51 -10.58 6.66
N VAL A 92 -1.52 -10.21 5.86
CA VAL A 92 -1.68 -8.83 5.39
C VAL A 92 -2.90 -8.18 6.02
N ASN A 93 -2.65 -7.06 6.69
CA ASN A 93 -3.66 -6.24 7.34
C ASN A 93 -3.82 -4.92 6.58
N VAL A 94 -4.98 -4.66 5.99
CA VAL A 94 -5.25 -3.40 5.26
C VAL A 94 -6.08 -2.48 6.15
N LYS A 95 -5.54 -1.29 6.46
CA LYS A 95 -6.15 -0.34 7.39
C LYS A 95 -6.37 1.01 6.73
N GLU A 96 -7.61 1.51 6.75
CA GLU A 96 -7.88 2.90 6.39
C GLU A 96 -7.38 3.82 7.50
N VAL A 97 -6.58 4.83 7.15
CA VAL A 97 -6.10 5.87 8.05
C VAL A 97 -6.41 7.25 7.48
N SER A 98 -6.61 8.23 8.36
CA SER A 98 -6.91 9.61 7.94
C SER A 98 -5.71 10.28 7.26
N GLU A 99 -4.50 9.97 7.69
CA GLU A 99 -3.24 10.49 7.15
C GLU A 99 -2.10 9.51 7.42
N ILE A 100 -1.12 9.47 6.50
CA ILE A 100 0.16 8.80 6.72
C ILE A 100 1.22 9.87 6.98
N LYS A 101 1.71 9.92 8.22
CA LYS A 101 2.78 10.83 8.62
C LYS A 101 4.09 10.41 7.97
N LYS A 102 4.91 11.39 7.56
CA LYS A 102 6.31 11.14 7.21
C LYS A 102 7.06 10.87 8.51
N GLU A 103 7.61 9.68 8.67
CA GLU A 103 8.45 9.36 9.83
C GLU A 103 9.68 10.28 9.83
N ALA A 104 9.74 11.14 10.84
CA ALA A 104 10.95 11.84 11.25
C ALA A 104 11.66 10.93 12.25
N ASP A 105 12.95 10.67 12.01
CA ASP A 105 13.92 10.16 13.00
C ASP A 105 13.54 8.91 13.80
N LEU A 106 13.62 7.73 13.17
CA LEU A 106 13.86 6.47 13.89
C LEU A 106 15.29 6.01 13.59
N GLU A 107 16.05 5.60 14.61
CA GLU A 107 17.45 5.16 14.46
C GLU A 107 17.57 3.88 13.61
N THR A 108 16.56 3.00 13.63
CA THR A 108 16.35 1.90 12.67
C THR A 108 14.85 1.58 12.56
N PRO A 109 14.08 2.23 11.66
CA PRO A 109 12.68 1.89 11.47
C PRO A 109 12.54 0.52 10.80
N PRO A 110 11.42 -0.19 11.03
CA PRO A 110 11.09 -1.35 10.21
C PRO A 110 11.07 -1.00 8.72
N PRO A 111 11.20 -1.98 7.80
CA PRO A 111 11.05 -1.73 6.38
C PRO A 111 9.70 -1.07 6.06
N VAL A 112 9.77 0.10 5.45
CA VAL A 112 8.60 0.92 5.13
C VAL A 112 8.65 1.32 3.65
N VAL A 113 7.50 1.15 2.99
CA VAL A 113 7.29 1.62 1.62
C VAL A 113 6.15 2.60 1.62
N THR A 114 6.45 3.88 1.39
CA THR A 114 5.41 4.91 1.27
C THR A 114 5.28 5.37 -0.18
N SER A 115 4.05 5.53 -0.67
CA SER A 115 3.79 6.03 -2.02
C SER A 115 2.60 6.98 -2.04
N LEU A 116 2.85 8.17 -2.60
CA LEU A 116 1.84 9.19 -2.88
C LEU A 116 1.25 8.97 -4.27
N VAL A 117 -0.06 8.84 -4.35
CA VAL A 117 -0.78 8.76 -5.62
C VAL A 117 -1.23 10.17 -5.96
N ARG A 118 -0.52 10.83 -6.90
CA ARG A 118 -1.04 12.08 -7.47
C ARG A 118 -2.18 11.73 -8.41
N ILE A 119 -3.39 12.15 -8.05
CA ILE A 119 -4.52 12.16 -8.99
C ILE A 119 -4.30 13.39 -9.89
N ASP A 120 -3.70 13.19 -11.05
CA ASP A 120 -3.63 14.24 -12.08
C ASP A 120 -5.06 14.38 -12.63
N GLY A 121 -5.77 15.39 -12.15
CA GLY A 121 -7.04 15.83 -12.70
C GLY A 121 -6.77 16.57 -13.99
N LYS A 122 -7.19 15.99 -15.12
CA LYS A 122 -7.36 16.72 -16.37
C LYS A 122 -8.85 16.81 -16.66
#